data_AF-A4C3A5-F1
#
_entry.id   AF-A4C3A5-F1
#
_cell.length_a   1.000
_cell.length_b   1.000
_cell.length_c   1.000
_cell.angle_alpha   90.00
_cell.angle_beta   90.00
_cell.angle_gamma   90.00
#
_symmetry.space_group_name_H-M   'P 1'
#
loop_
_entity.id
_entity.type
_entity.pdbx_description
1 polymer ?
#
loop_
_entity_poly.entity_id
_entity_poly.type
_entity_poly.pdbx_seq_one_letter_code
_entity_poly.pdbx_strand_id
1 'polypeptide(L)'
;MTAIQNQKQSLNELFETNEVPAMFKHPATSHANWALSTEFASQGNQSIRSGEIGDSQQSELSLSGLFTSGTLNFDAMVISESCCDALVVEVNNEHRLTIVGNQWQTFSIILQTGENTITWRYRKDGSVSEGEDAAWIDNIQFSSP
;
A
#
# COMPACT_ATOMS: atom_id res chain seq x y z
N MET A 1 34.59 -6.57 -0.12
CA MET A 1 33.90 -5.56 -0.95
C MET A 1 32.47 -5.51 -0.47
N THR A 2 32.13 -4.50 0.33
CA THR A 2 30.74 -4.27 0.74
C THR A 2 30.04 -3.63 -0.45
N ALA A 3 29.01 -4.28 -1.00
CA ALA A 3 28.17 -3.65 -2.00
C ALA A 3 27.58 -2.38 -1.37
N ILE A 4 27.87 -1.22 -1.93
CA ILE A 4 27.16 0.01 -1.59
C ILE A 4 25.74 -0.22 -2.09
N GLN A 5 24.82 -0.51 -1.18
CA GLN A 5 23.41 -0.54 -1.54
C GLN A 5 22.99 0.91 -1.78
N ASN A 6 22.58 1.21 -3.02
CA ASN A 6 22.14 2.56 -3.38
C ASN A 6 20.87 2.92 -2.61
N GLN A 7 20.90 4.02 -1.87
CA GLN A 7 19.73 4.60 -1.24
C GLN A 7 18.77 5.11 -2.32
N LYS A 8 17.47 4.81 -2.18
CA LYS A 8 16.40 5.37 -2.99
C LYS A 8 16.27 6.86 -2.65
N GLN A 9 16.44 7.71 -3.68
CA GLN A 9 16.18 9.16 -3.63
C GLN A 9 14.88 9.53 -4.33
N SER A 10 14.40 8.65 -5.23
CA SER A 10 13.11 8.78 -5.87
C SER A 10 12.49 7.41 -6.15
N LEU A 11 11.17 7.40 -6.26
CA LEU A 11 10.34 6.30 -6.75
C LEU A 11 9.16 6.91 -7.50
N ASN A 12 8.74 6.27 -8.58
CA ASN A 12 7.46 6.53 -9.22
C ASN A 12 6.89 5.19 -9.68
N GLU A 13 5.74 4.81 -9.16
CA GLU A 13 5.04 3.58 -9.48
C GLU A 13 3.55 3.87 -9.73
N LEU A 14 3.07 3.43 -10.89
CA LEU A 14 1.69 3.63 -11.37
C LEU A 14 0.96 2.30 -11.61
N PHE A 15 1.61 1.16 -11.33
CA PHE A 15 1.07 -0.19 -11.53
C PHE A 15 0.66 -0.54 -12.96
N GLU A 16 1.19 0.19 -13.96
CA GLU A 16 0.91 -0.01 -15.39
C GLU A 16 1.73 -1.11 -16.07
N THR A 17 2.17 -2.10 -15.29
CA THR A 17 2.95 -3.23 -15.79
C THR A 17 2.07 -4.48 -15.89
N ASN A 18 2.63 -5.60 -16.37
CA ASN A 18 1.89 -6.85 -16.51
C ASN A 18 1.90 -7.71 -15.24
N GLU A 19 2.73 -7.36 -14.26
CA GLU A 19 2.90 -8.11 -13.01
C GLU A 19 3.16 -7.16 -11.86
N VAL A 20 2.81 -7.53 -10.63
CA VAL A 20 3.12 -6.70 -9.46
C VAL A 20 4.63 -6.46 -9.40
N PRO A 21 5.10 -5.20 -9.40
CA PRO A 21 6.53 -4.90 -9.46
C PRO A 21 7.29 -5.59 -8.33
N ALA A 22 8.41 -6.26 -8.66
CA ALA A 22 9.10 -7.17 -7.75
C ALA A 22 9.62 -6.53 -6.44
N MET A 23 9.66 -5.20 -6.35
CA MET A 23 10.00 -4.47 -5.13
C MET A 23 8.89 -4.48 -4.07
N PHE A 24 7.66 -4.76 -4.47
CA PHE A 24 6.55 -5.00 -3.55
C PHE A 24 6.50 -6.47 -3.16
N LYS A 25 6.27 -6.72 -1.88
CA LYS A 25 6.21 -8.07 -1.30
C LYS A 25 4.93 -8.23 -0.51
N HIS A 26 4.37 -9.44 -0.52
CA HIS A 26 3.27 -9.84 0.34
C HIS A 26 3.84 -10.44 1.63
N PRO A 27 3.65 -9.80 2.79
CA PRO A 27 4.08 -10.36 4.08
C PRO A 27 3.46 -11.74 4.34
N ALA A 28 4.16 -12.59 5.11
CA ALA A 28 3.68 -13.94 5.44
C ALA A 28 2.39 -13.94 6.29
N THR A 29 2.05 -12.80 6.90
CA THR A 29 0.81 -12.54 7.64
C THR A 29 -0.38 -12.19 6.75
N SER A 30 -0.14 -12.01 5.45
CA SER A 30 -1.19 -11.77 4.45
C SER A 30 -1.97 -13.05 4.19
N HIS A 31 -3.30 -13.00 4.32
CA HIS A 31 -4.19 -14.13 4.06
C HIS A 31 -4.51 -14.28 2.56
N ALA A 32 -4.45 -13.16 1.82
CA ALA A 32 -4.53 -13.14 0.37
C ALA A 32 -3.55 -12.09 -0.18
N ASN A 33 -3.05 -12.29 -1.40
CA ASN A 33 -2.10 -11.37 -2.02
C ASN A 33 -2.84 -10.20 -2.67
N TRP A 34 -2.23 -9.03 -2.60
CA TRP A 34 -2.60 -7.90 -3.44
C TRP A 34 -2.26 -8.20 -4.91
N ALA A 35 -3.10 -7.74 -5.84
CA ALA A 35 -2.97 -7.99 -7.27
C ALA A 35 -3.28 -6.72 -8.08
N LEU A 36 -2.75 -6.66 -9.31
CA LEU A 36 -3.10 -5.60 -10.26
C LEU A 36 -4.59 -5.70 -10.60
N SER A 37 -5.26 -4.55 -10.68
CA SER A 37 -6.68 -4.44 -11.04
C SER A 37 -6.89 -3.30 -12.01
N THR A 38 -7.80 -3.51 -12.98
CA THR A 38 -8.27 -2.51 -13.93
C THR A 38 -9.66 -1.96 -13.56
N GLU A 39 -10.20 -2.30 -12.39
CA GLU A 39 -11.53 -1.85 -11.96
C GLU A 39 -11.55 -0.36 -11.63
N PHE A 40 -10.56 0.07 -10.84
CA PHE A 40 -10.38 1.44 -10.41
C PHE A 40 -8.91 1.81 -10.46
N ALA A 41 -8.61 3.03 -10.90
CA ALA A 41 -7.27 3.60 -10.89
C ALA A 41 -7.36 5.10 -10.59
N SER A 42 -6.39 5.64 -9.86
CA SER A 42 -6.30 7.10 -9.65
C SER A 42 -5.55 7.76 -10.81
N GLN A 43 -4.62 7.03 -11.43
CA GLN A 43 -3.86 7.40 -12.60
C GLN A 43 -3.82 6.23 -13.60
N GLY A 44 -3.72 6.52 -14.90
CA GLY A 44 -3.64 5.47 -15.90
C GLY A 44 -4.90 4.59 -15.97
N ASN A 45 -4.71 3.28 -16.11
CA ASN A 45 -5.76 2.27 -16.27
C ASN A 45 -5.70 1.16 -15.20
N GLN A 46 -4.63 1.09 -14.40
CA GLN A 46 -4.40 0.04 -13.43
C GLN A 46 -4.01 0.60 -12.07
N SER A 47 -4.40 -0.10 -11.01
CA SER A 47 -3.89 0.11 -9.66
C SER A 47 -3.63 -1.24 -9.00
N ILE A 48 -3.19 -1.24 -7.74
CA ILE A 48 -3.06 -2.47 -6.97
C ILE A 48 -4.22 -2.58 -5.95
N ARG A 49 -4.93 -3.70 -5.98
CA ARG A 49 -6.08 -4.02 -5.13
C ARG A 49 -5.68 -5.04 -4.07
N SER A 50 -6.23 -4.92 -2.87
CA SER A 50 -6.12 -5.95 -1.83
C SER A 50 -6.71 -7.29 -2.30
N GLY A 51 -6.17 -8.39 -1.77
CA GLY A 51 -6.73 -9.71 -2.02
C GLY A 51 -8.09 -9.88 -1.34
N GLU A 52 -8.90 -10.79 -1.87
CA GLU A 52 -10.15 -11.21 -1.24
C GLU A 52 -9.86 -11.95 0.07
N ILE A 53 -10.42 -11.46 1.16
CA ILE A 53 -10.21 -11.98 2.52
C ILE A 53 -11.56 -12.08 3.24
N GLY A 54 -11.67 -13.01 4.19
CA GLY A 54 -12.85 -13.14 5.05
C GLY A 54 -12.75 -12.31 6.34
N ASP A 55 -13.74 -12.49 7.21
CA ASP A 55 -13.82 -11.80 8.50
C ASP A 55 -12.57 -12.04 9.35
N SER A 56 -12.13 -10.99 10.05
CA SER A 56 -10.94 -10.97 10.92
C SER A 56 -9.62 -11.34 10.22
N GLN A 57 -9.59 -11.34 8.89
CA GLN A 57 -8.36 -11.54 8.11
C GLN A 57 -7.78 -10.20 7.64
N GLN A 58 -6.60 -10.28 7.03
CA GLN A 58 -5.90 -9.14 6.48
C GLN A 58 -5.16 -9.50 5.19
N SER A 59 -5.06 -8.52 4.30
CA SER A 59 -4.29 -8.57 3.05
C SER A 59 -3.24 -7.46 3.09
N GLU A 60 -1.99 -7.79 2.86
CA GLU A 60 -0.84 -6.90 3.07
C GLU A 60 0.06 -6.79 1.84
N LEU A 61 0.54 -5.57 1.62
CA LEU A 61 1.55 -5.22 0.64
C LEU A 61 2.65 -4.44 1.35
N SER A 62 3.91 -4.73 1.06
CA SER A 62 5.05 -4.05 1.67
C SER A 62 6.07 -3.60 0.64
N LEU A 63 6.69 -2.46 0.92
CA LEU A 63 7.83 -1.93 0.19
C LEU A 63 8.97 -1.71 1.18
N SER A 64 10.06 -2.43 0.97
CA SER A 64 11.28 -2.31 1.80
C SER A 64 12.43 -1.76 0.97
N GLY A 65 13.28 -0.96 1.60
CA GLY A 65 14.50 -0.47 0.97
C GLY A 65 15.29 0.47 1.86
N LEU A 66 16.49 0.82 1.39
CA LEU A 66 17.24 1.94 1.93
C LEU A 66 16.75 3.22 1.28
N PHE A 67 16.26 4.17 2.07
CA PHE A 67 15.78 5.47 1.61
C PHE A 67 16.68 6.58 2.14
N THR A 68 16.77 7.69 1.40
CA THR A 68 17.15 8.97 2.01
C THR A 68 15.96 9.56 2.77
N SER A 69 16.18 10.59 3.57
CA SER A 69 15.08 11.33 4.19
C SER A 69 14.23 11.98 3.09
N GLY A 70 12.92 11.77 3.14
CA GLY A 70 12.02 12.29 2.11
C GLY A 70 10.56 11.99 2.39
N THR A 71 9.72 12.29 1.42
CA THR A 71 8.27 12.07 1.50
C THR A 71 7.87 10.99 0.52
N LEU A 72 7.11 10.00 0.99
CA LEU A 72 6.39 9.07 0.15
C LEU A 72 4.92 9.51 0.08
N ASN A 73 4.42 9.74 -1.12
CA ASN A 73 3.02 9.99 -1.43
C ASN A 73 2.43 8.76 -2.12
N PHE A 74 1.15 8.52 -1.90
CA PHE A 74 0.39 7.49 -2.61
C PHE A 74 -1.09 7.87 -2.62
N ASP A 75 -1.80 7.46 -3.65
CA ASP A 75 -3.26 7.57 -3.70
C ASP A 75 -3.86 6.28 -3.11
N ALA A 76 -4.92 6.42 -2.31
CA ALA A 76 -5.65 5.29 -1.78
C ALA A 76 -7.16 5.52 -1.81
N MET A 77 -7.89 4.41 -1.92
CA MET A 77 -9.35 4.33 -1.86
C MET A 77 -9.74 3.04 -1.15
N VAL A 78 -10.77 3.07 -0.31
CA VAL A 78 -11.30 1.89 0.39
C VAL A 78 -12.81 1.82 0.16
N ILE A 79 -13.25 0.77 -0.53
CA ILE A 79 -14.68 0.52 -0.75
C ILE A 79 -15.06 -0.68 0.10
N SER A 80 -15.59 -0.37 1.28
CA SER A 80 -16.01 -1.34 2.28
C SER A 80 -17.10 -0.74 3.16
N GLU A 81 -17.55 -1.51 4.14
CA GLU A 81 -18.41 -1.02 5.21
C GLU A 81 -17.80 0.18 5.94
N SER A 82 -18.64 1.19 6.15
CA SER A 82 -18.21 2.51 6.64
C SER A 82 -17.63 2.54 8.06
N CYS A 83 -17.85 1.51 8.88
CA CYS A 83 -17.53 1.57 10.30
C CYS A 83 -16.19 0.94 10.68
N CYS A 84 -15.68 -0.01 9.89
CA CYS A 84 -14.91 -1.08 10.50
C CYS A 84 -13.74 -1.62 9.65
N ASP A 85 -13.93 -1.73 8.34
CA ASP A 85 -12.88 -2.15 7.42
C ASP A 85 -12.01 -0.97 7.01
N ALA A 86 -10.69 -1.14 7.07
CA ALA A 86 -9.77 -0.04 6.84
C ALA A 86 -8.45 -0.48 6.21
N LEU A 87 -7.83 0.46 5.50
CA LEU A 87 -6.44 0.38 5.09
C LEU A 87 -5.56 1.03 6.16
N VAL A 88 -4.76 0.23 6.86
CA VAL A 88 -3.78 0.67 7.84
C VAL A 88 -2.41 0.77 7.17
N VAL A 89 -1.72 1.90 7.39
CA VAL A 89 -0.37 2.12 6.87
C VAL A 89 0.61 2.21 8.02
N GLU A 90 1.67 1.41 7.94
CA GLU A 90 2.74 1.32 8.93
C GLU A 90 4.08 1.62 8.28
N VAL A 91 4.99 2.23 9.05
CA VAL A 91 6.40 2.38 8.69
C VAL A 91 7.23 1.78 9.80
N ASN A 92 8.05 0.79 9.49
CA ASN A 92 8.88 0.06 10.46
C ASN A 92 8.06 -0.55 11.61
N ASN A 93 6.89 -1.13 11.26
CA ASN A 93 5.91 -1.68 12.19
C ASN A 93 5.27 -0.64 13.15
N GLU A 94 5.47 0.66 12.91
CA GLU A 94 4.77 1.72 13.63
C GLU A 94 3.61 2.25 12.79
N HIS A 95 2.43 2.31 13.40
CA HIS A 95 1.24 2.89 12.79
C HIS A 95 1.45 4.35 12.35
N ARG A 96 1.00 4.68 11.14
CA ARG A 96 1.03 6.04 10.58
C ARG A 96 -0.33 6.56 10.18
N LEU A 97 -1.13 5.75 9.48
CA LEU A 97 -2.42 6.15 8.94
C LEU A 97 -3.46 5.04 9.08
N THR A 98 -4.71 5.42 9.31
CA THR A 98 -5.90 4.61 9.07
C THR A 98 -6.71 5.31 8.00
N ILE A 99 -6.95 4.63 6.89
CA ILE A 99 -7.62 5.17 5.71
C ILE A 99 -8.94 4.41 5.52
N VAL A 100 -10.00 5.18 5.34
CA VAL A 100 -11.35 4.72 5.02
C VAL A 100 -11.92 5.65 3.93
N GLY A 101 -12.95 5.20 3.23
CA GLY A 101 -13.71 6.04 2.29
C GLY A 101 -13.55 5.64 0.84
N ASN A 102 -14.66 5.75 0.12
CA ASN A 102 -14.85 5.26 -1.24
C ASN A 102 -14.44 6.25 -2.34
N GLN A 103 -13.55 7.19 -2.02
CA GLN A 103 -13.02 8.17 -2.96
C GLN A 103 -11.50 8.17 -2.88
N TRP A 104 -10.85 8.29 -4.04
CA TRP A 104 -9.40 8.47 -4.11
C TRP A 104 -8.96 9.73 -3.35
N GLN A 105 -7.96 9.57 -2.50
CA GLN A 105 -7.27 10.66 -1.83
C GLN A 105 -5.76 10.39 -1.82
N THR A 106 -4.96 11.45 -1.89
CA THR A 106 -3.50 11.36 -1.74
C THR A 106 -3.12 11.45 -0.27
N PHE A 107 -2.29 10.51 0.17
CA PHE A 107 -1.72 10.45 1.52
C PHE A 107 -0.20 10.59 1.47
N SER A 108 0.37 11.14 2.54
CA SER A 108 1.81 11.38 2.65
C SER A 108 2.38 10.79 3.93
N ILE A 109 3.55 10.16 3.82
CA ILE A 109 4.34 9.67 4.96
C ILE A 109 5.79 10.17 4.85
N ILE A 110 6.37 10.56 5.98
CA ILE A 110 7.78 10.97 6.05
C ILE A 110 8.62 9.73 6.33
N LEU A 111 9.63 9.49 5.49
CA LEU A 111 10.62 8.43 5.69
C LEU A 111 11.92 9.07 6.18
N GLN A 112 12.54 8.46 7.19
CA GLN A 112 13.87 8.85 7.67
C GLN A 112 14.94 8.19 6.81
N THR A 113 16.14 8.77 6.77
CA THR A 113 17.29 8.11 6.11
C THR A 113 17.56 6.76 6.76
N GLY A 114 17.72 5.71 5.96
CA GLY A 114 18.03 4.36 6.41
C GLY A 114 17.08 3.32 5.84
N GLU A 115 17.09 2.13 6.44
CA GLU A 115 16.16 1.07 6.08
C GLU A 115 14.76 1.45 6.54
N ASN A 116 13.83 1.48 5.59
CA ASN A 116 12.40 1.62 5.89
C ASN A 116 11.63 0.48 5.25
N THR A 117 10.63 -0.01 5.98
CA THR A 117 9.60 -0.91 5.49
C THR A 117 8.26 -0.21 5.63
N ILE A 118 7.63 0.10 4.50
CA ILE A 118 6.27 0.61 4.43
C ILE A 118 5.36 -0.60 4.23
N THR A 119 4.31 -0.72 5.05
CA THR A 119 3.30 -1.78 4.91
C THR A 119 1.92 -1.16 4.80
N TRP A 120 1.18 -1.55 3.77
CA TRP A 120 -0.22 -1.26 3.57
C TRP A 120 -1.02 -2.53 3.88
N ARG A 121 -1.88 -2.46 4.88
CA ARG A 121 -2.68 -3.58 5.38
C ARG A 121 -4.15 -3.25 5.26
N TYR A 122 -4.85 -3.90 4.34
CA TYR A 122 -6.30 -3.94 4.39
C TYR A 122 -6.73 -5.01 5.40
N ARG A 123 -7.57 -4.64 6.37
CA ARG A 123 -8.05 -5.54 7.41
C ARG A 123 -9.58 -5.51 7.45
N LYS A 124 -10.18 -6.70 7.42
CA LYS A 124 -11.60 -6.86 7.74
C LYS A 124 -11.83 -7.00 9.24
N ASP A 125 -12.91 -6.42 9.72
CA ASP A 125 -13.39 -6.69 11.07
C ASP A 125 -14.14 -8.04 11.15
N GLY A 126 -14.82 -8.31 12.27
CA GLY A 126 -15.43 -9.61 12.55
C GLY A 126 -16.83 -9.83 11.99
N SER A 127 -17.39 -8.94 11.16
CA SER A 127 -18.78 -9.08 10.72
C SER A 127 -19.11 -8.31 9.46
N VAL A 128 -20.02 -8.88 8.65
CA VAL A 128 -20.72 -8.23 7.52
C VAL A 128 -19.79 -7.87 6.34
N SER A 129 -20.36 -7.96 5.14
CA SER A 129 -19.73 -7.61 3.87
C SER A 129 -20.66 -6.67 3.12
N GLU A 130 -20.22 -5.42 2.88
CA GLU A 130 -20.90 -4.46 2.01
C GLU A 130 -19.88 -3.72 1.13
N GLY A 131 -20.28 -3.45 -0.12
CA GLY A 131 -19.38 -2.87 -1.11
C GLY A 131 -18.47 -3.93 -1.72
N GLU A 132 -17.20 -3.59 -1.92
CA GLU A 132 -16.20 -4.45 -2.58
C GLU A 132 -15.29 -5.18 -1.59
N ASP A 133 -15.37 -4.82 -0.30
CA ASP A 133 -14.49 -5.29 0.76
C ASP A 133 -13.01 -5.27 0.35
N ALA A 134 -12.57 -4.11 -0.14
CA ALA A 134 -11.22 -3.96 -0.66
C ALA A 134 -10.66 -2.56 -0.51
N ALA A 135 -9.34 -2.49 -0.56
CA ALA A 135 -8.57 -1.28 -0.71
C ALA A 135 -7.80 -1.28 -2.03
N TRP A 136 -7.64 -0.10 -2.61
CA TRP A 136 -6.79 0.15 -3.76
C TRP A 136 -5.72 1.17 -3.40
N ILE A 137 -4.54 0.98 -3.98
CA ILE A 137 -3.42 1.92 -3.91
C ILE A 137 -2.93 2.18 -5.33
N ASP A 138 -2.57 3.43 -5.59
CA ASP A 138 -2.03 3.84 -6.87
C ASP A 138 -1.03 5.01 -6.67
N ASN A 139 -0.33 5.36 -7.74
CA ASN A 139 0.44 6.60 -7.83
C ASN A 139 1.45 6.79 -6.68
N ILE A 140 2.23 5.73 -6.39
CA ILE A 140 3.23 5.76 -5.33
C ILE A 140 4.45 6.55 -5.81
N GLN A 141 4.73 7.65 -5.12
CA GLN A 141 5.86 8.51 -5.42
C GLN A 141 6.71 8.73 -4.17
N PHE A 142 8.02 8.55 -4.28
CA PHE A 142 8.95 8.99 -3.25
C PHE A 142 9.84 10.09 -3.82
N SER A 143 10.11 11.12 -3.02
CA SER A 143 11.11 12.12 -3.34
C SER A 143 11.89 12.56 -2.10
N SER A 144 13.20 12.63 -2.26
CA SER A 144 14.14 13.28 -1.36
C SER A 144 14.33 14.74 -1.79
N PRO A 145 14.46 15.70 -0.85
CA PRO A 145 14.94 17.04 -1.15
C PRO A 145 16.34 17.05 -1.78
#